data_AF-A0A454VY45-F1
#
_entry.id   AF-A0A454VY45-F1
#
_cell.length_a   1.000
_cell.length_b   1.000
_cell.length_c   1.000
_cell.angle_alpha   90.00
_cell.angle_beta   90.00
_cell.angle_gamma   90.00
#
_symmetry.space_group_name_H-M   'P 1'
#
loop_
_entity.id
_entity.type
_entity.pdbx_description
1 polymer ?
#
loop_
_entity_poly.entity_id
_entity_poly.type
_entity_poly.pdbx_seq_one_letter_code
_entity_poly.pdbx_strand_id
1 'polypeptide(L)'
;PAANAYLGGAGIAACLAAGADVVVTGRVTDAALVTGPAQWYFGWGPEEYDRLAGAVVAGHVLECGTQATGANYAFFRDHDPALLRRPGFPLAELHDDGSCVITKHPGTGGLVDVGTVTAQLLYETAGARYAGPDVTARLDTVRLTQEAPDRVGIGGVRGEAPPPTLKAGLSRLGGFRNEVVFVLTGLDVEAKAALVRDQIEDAFVRGGSRPAEVRWDLVRTDRPDAGTEETASALLRLVVRDPGPDAVGRTLTGAAVELALASYPG
;
A
#
# COMPACT_ATOMS: atom_id res chain seq x y z
N PRO A 1 12.00 -6.88 18.62
CA PRO A 1 12.09 -5.87 17.53
C PRO A 1 12.79 -6.52 16.34
N ALA A 2 12.44 -6.16 15.11
CA ALA A 2 13.07 -6.64 13.89
C ALA A 2 13.54 -5.44 13.06
N ALA A 3 14.70 -5.57 12.44
CA ALA A 3 15.29 -4.57 11.57
C ALA A 3 15.75 -5.26 10.29
N ASN A 4 15.22 -4.84 9.14
CA ASN A 4 15.56 -5.45 7.85
C ASN A 4 15.94 -4.35 6.87
N ALA A 5 17.16 -4.40 6.35
CA ALA A 5 17.56 -3.60 5.21
C ALA A 5 16.91 -4.16 3.93
N TYR A 6 16.55 -3.29 3.00
CA TYR A 6 16.06 -3.68 1.68
C TYR A 6 17.28 -3.84 0.75
N LEU A 7 17.59 -5.09 0.43
CA LEU A 7 18.71 -5.46 -0.44
C LEU A 7 18.33 -5.44 -1.92
N GLY A 8 19.33 -5.41 -2.81
CA GLY A 8 19.15 -5.40 -4.26
C GLY A 8 19.18 -6.78 -4.93
N GLY A 9 19.18 -6.77 -6.26
CA GLY A 9 19.10 -7.93 -7.14
C GLY A 9 20.38 -8.76 -7.25
N ALA A 10 21.54 -8.20 -6.90
CA ALA A 10 22.84 -8.87 -7.09
C ALA A 10 22.93 -10.26 -6.43
N GLY A 11 22.35 -10.43 -5.23
CA GLY A 11 22.31 -11.73 -4.56
C GLY A 11 21.43 -12.76 -5.30
N ILE A 12 20.31 -12.30 -5.88
CA ILE A 12 19.45 -13.14 -6.71
C ILE A 12 20.20 -13.55 -7.98
N ALA A 13 20.87 -12.61 -8.64
CA ALA A 13 21.66 -12.88 -9.84
C ALA A 13 22.76 -13.93 -9.59
N ALA A 14 23.45 -13.82 -8.44
CA ALA A 14 24.49 -14.78 -8.05
C ALA A 14 23.93 -16.20 -7.82
N CYS A 15 22.76 -16.33 -7.19
CA CYS A 15 22.10 -17.63 -7.01
C CYS A 15 21.70 -18.26 -8.33
N LEU A 16 21.12 -17.47 -9.26
CA LEU A 16 20.76 -17.95 -10.59
C LEU A 16 22.01 -18.34 -11.40
N ALA A 17 23.11 -17.59 -11.29
CA ALA A 17 24.39 -17.92 -11.92
C ALA A 17 24.98 -19.24 -11.40
N ALA A 18 24.69 -19.60 -10.14
CA ALA A 18 25.07 -20.87 -9.55
C ALA A 18 24.17 -22.06 -9.97
N GLY A 19 23.18 -21.83 -10.85
CA GLY A 19 22.30 -22.86 -11.39
C GLY A 19 21.03 -23.10 -10.56
N ALA A 20 20.62 -22.16 -9.71
CA ALA A 20 19.34 -22.27 -9.00
C ALA A 20 18.15 -22.02 -9.95
N ASP A 21 17.13 -22.88 -9.89
CA ASP A 21 15.86 -22.68 -10.61
C ASP A 21 14.90 -21.72 -9.87
N VAL A 22 14.97 -21.72 -8.53
CA VAL A 22 14.12 -20.90 -7.66
C VAL A 22 14.97 -20.28 -6.56
N VAL A 23 14.86 -18.97 -6.37
CA VAL A 23 15.56 -18.23 -5.32
C VAL A 23 14.55 -17.70 -4.30
N VAL A 24 14.68 -18.16 -3.05
CA VAL A 24 13.93 -17.60 -1.91
C VAL A 24 14.85 -16.62 -1.19
N THR A 25 14.50 -15.34 -1.24
CA THR A 25 15.30 -14.25 -0.64
C THR A 25 14.68 -13.74 0.66
N GLY A 26 15.48 -13.03 1.45
CA GLY A 26 15.03 -12.27 2.61
C GLY A 26 14.37 -10.96 2.20
N ARG A 27 14.71 -9.86 2.89
CA ARG A 27 14.20 -8.53 2.54
C ARG A 27 15.00 -7.93 1.38
N VAL A 28 14.43 -7.99 0.18
CA VAL A 28 14.89 -7.22 -0.98
C VAL A 28 13.90 -6.10 -1.30
N THR A 29 14.26 -5.16 -2.16
CA THR A 29 13.26 -4.30 -2.81
C THR A 29 12.39 -5.10 -3.75
N ASP A 30 11.15 -4.69 -3.95
CA ASP A 30 10.21 -5.38 -4.83
C ASP A 30 10.75 -5.39 -6.28
N ALA A 31 11.33 -4.27 -6.72
CA ALA A 31 12.06 -4.17 -7.98
C ALA A 31 13.27 -5.12 -8.11
N ALA A 32 13.88 -5.58 -7.00
CA ALA A 32 15.00 -6.53 -7.05
C ALA A 32 14.61 -7.89 -7.61
N LEU A 33 13.32 -8.25 -7.51
CA LEU A 33 12.77 -9.45 -8.12
C LEU A 33 12.78 -9.39 -9.66
N VAL A 34 12.98 -8.19 -10.24
CA VAL A 34 13.18 -7.97 -11.68
C VAL A 34 14.64 -7.67 -12.00
N THR A 35 15.30 -6.78 -11.25
CA THR A 35 16.72 -6.45 -11.51
C THR A 35 17.64 -7.65 -11.36
N GLY A 36 17.43 -8.52 -10.37
CA GLY A 36 18.26 -9.70 -10.14
C GLY A 36 18.25 -10.68 -11.32
N PRO A 37 17.08 -11.19 -11.76
CA PRO A 37 17.00 -12.02 -12.95
C PRO A 37 17.49 -11.34 -14.22
N ALA A 38 17.24 -10.03 -14.39
CA ALA A 38 17.72 -9.28 -15.54
C ALA A 38 19.26 -9.20 -15.58
N GLN A 39 19.89 -8.88 -14.45
CA GLN A 39 21.35 -8.88 -14.31
C GLN A 39 21.96 -10.24 -14.66
N TRP A 40 21.35 -11.34 -14.17
CA TRP A 40 21.80 -12.68 -14.50
C TRP A 40 21.63 -13.02 -15.98
N TYR A 41 20.45 -12.78 -16.54
CA TYR A 41 20.12 -13.19 -17.89
C TYR A 41 20.91 -12.41 -18.95
N PHE A 42 21.09 -11.10 -18.75
CA PHE A 42 21.80 -10.23 -19.68
C PHE A 42 23.28 -10.02 -19.33
N GLY A 43 23.74 -10.50 -18.17
CA GLY A 43 25.14 -10.38 -17.75
C GLY A 43 25.56 -8.96 -17.36
N TRP A 44 24.63 -8.12 -16.90
CA TRP A 44 24.92 -6.73 -16.55
C TRP A 44 25.78 -6.61 -15.29
N GLY A 45 26.79 -5.74 -15.35
CA GLY A 45 27.61 -5.38 -14.19
C GLY A 45 26.92 -4.40 -13.24
N PRO A 46 27.49 -4.16 -12.05
CA PRO A 46 26.93 -3.25 -11.04
C PRO A 46 26.97 -1.77 -11.44
N GLU A 47 27.74 -1.40 -12.46
CA GLU A 47 27.89 -0.02 -12.94
C GLU A 47 27.10 0.26 -14.24
N GLU A 48 26.34 -0.73 -14.73
CA GLU A 48 25.46 -0.59 -15.90
C GLU A 48 24.16 0.16 -15.52
N TYR A 49 24.31 1.37 -14.98
CA TYR A 49 23.25 2.07 -14.27
C TYR A 49 22.00 2.31 -15.11
N ASP A 50 22.13 2.66 -16.38
CA ASP A 50 20.96 2.89 -17.25
C ASP A 50 20.15 1.60 -17.46
N ARG A 51 20.84 0.46 -17.64
CA ARG A 51 20.22 -0.85 -17.80
C ARG A 51 19.53 -1.30 -16.52
N LEU A 52 20.23 -1.16 -15.39
CA LEU A 52 19.70 -1.44 -14.05
C LEU A 52 18.48 -0.55 -13.75
N ALA A 53 18.52 0.73 -14.11
CA ALA A 53 17.43 1.66 -13.88
C ALA A 53 16.20 1.28 -14.71
N GLY A 54 16.40 0.85 -15.96
CA GLY A 54 15.34 0.29 -16.79
C GLY A 54 14.65 -0.91 -16.14
N ALA A 55 15.42 -1.85 -15.59
CA ALA A 55 14.88 -2.99 -14.86
C ALA A 55 14.21 -2.61 -13.52
N VAL A 56 14.73 -1.60 -12.80
CA VAL A 56 14.04 -1.06 -11.60
C VAL A 56 12.68 -0.50 -11.97
N VAL A 57 12.61 0.28 -13.06
CA VAL A 57 11.36 0.87 -13.55
C VAL A 57 10.38 -0.23 -13.99
N ALA A 58 10.84 -1.26 -14.69
CA ALA A 58 10.01 -2.41 -15.03
C ALA A 58 9.47 -3.10 -13.77
N GLY A 59 10.33 -3.36 -12.77
CA GLY A 59 9.93 -3.95 -11.49
C GLY A 59 8.90 -3.11 -10.73
N HIS A 60 9.09 -1.78 -10.70
CA HIS A 60 8.14 -0.83 -10.11
C HIS A 60 6.77 -0.85 -10.81
N VAL A 61 6.72 -1.16 -12.10
CA VAL A 61 5.44 -1.31 -12.82
C VAL A 61 4.77 -2.66 -12.56
N LEU A 62 5.55 -3.73 -12.30
CA LEU A 62 5.02 -5.07 -12.04
C LEU A 62 4.55 -5.30 -10.60
N GLU A 63 5.00 -4.49 -9.64
CA GLU A 63 4.59 -4.59 -8.23
C GLU A 63 3.14 -4.14 -7.99
N CYS A 64 2.68 -4.23 -6.74
CA CYS A 64 1.36 -3.77 -6.27
C CYS A 64 0.13 -4.37 -6.98
N GLY A 65 0.29 -5.46 -7.73
CA GLY A 65 -0.79 -6.29 -8.25
C GLY A 65 -1.16 -5.99 -9.69
N THR A 66 -2.40 -5.54 -9.92
CA THR A 66 -2.97 -5.36 -11.26
C THR A 66 -3.15 -3.89 -11.64
N GLN A 67 -2.41 -2.98 -10.99
CA GLN A 67 -2.57 -1.54 -11.19
C GLN A 67 -2.17 -1.09 -12.60
N ALA A 68 -1.03 -1.60 -13.11
CA ALA A 68 -0.59 -1.36 -14.48
C ALA A 68 -1.57 -1.89 -15.55
N THR A 69 -2.49 -2.77 -15.17
CA THR A 69 -3.55 -3.31 -16.04
C THR A 69 -4.94 -2.71 -15.75
N GLY A 70 -5.01 -1.59 -15.02
CA GLY A 70 -6.21 -0.78 -14.83
C GLY A 70 -6.89 -0.91 -13.46
N ALA A 71 -6.39 -1.73 -12.53
CA ALA A 71 -6.91 -1.74 -11.17
C ALA A 71 -6.53 -0.45 -10.40
N ASN A 72 -7.44 0.06 -9.56
CA ASN A 72 -7.28 1.36 -8.87
C ASN A 72 -7.06 2.56 -9.80
N TYR A 73 -7.25 2.42 -11.11
CA TYR A 73 -7.03 3.51 -12.05
C TYR A 73 -8.16 4.56 -11.91
N ALA A 74 -7.79 5.80 -11.62
CA ALA A 74 -8.75 6.86 -11.32
C ALA A 74 -9.68 7.20 -12.51
N PHE A 75 -9.21 6.96 -13.73
CA PHE A 75 -9.95 7.24 -14.97
C PHE A 75 -10.75 6.03 -15.47
N PHE A 76 -11.14 5.12 -14.57
CA PHE A 76 -11.89 3.90 -14.90
C PHE A 76 -13.17 4.12 -15.73
N ARG A 77 -13.78 5.31 -15.65
CA ARG A 77 -15.00 5.66 -16.40
C ARG A 77 -14.77 5.88 -17.88
N ASP A 78 -13.52 6.07 -18.30
CA ASP A 78 -13.15 6.28 -19.69
C ASP A 78 -13.02 4.95 -20.46
N HIS A 79 -13.28 3.83 -19.79
CA HIS A 79 -13.16 2.47 -20.32
C HIS A 79 -14.45 1.67 -20.10
N ASP A 80 -14.62 0.59 -20.88
CA ASP A 80 -15.71 -0.35 -20.67
C ASP A 80 -15.58 -1.00 -19.28
N PRO A 81 -16.59 -0.86 -18.39
CA PRO A 81 -16.58 -1.49 -17.08
C PRO A 81 -16.37 -3.01 -17.13
N ALA A 82 -16.76 -3.69 -18.22
CA ALA A 82 -16.56 -5.12 -18.39
C ALA A 82 -15.07 -5.51 -18.40
N LEU A 83 -14.21 -4.67 -18.99
CA LEU A 83 -12.75 -4.90 -19.00
C LEU A 83 -12.20 -4.86 -17.57
N LEU A 84 -12.66 -3.92 -16.75
CA LEU A 84 -12.11 -3.67 -15.41
C LEU A 84 -12.66 -4.60 -14.32
N ARG A 85 -13.57 -5.53 -14.65
CA ARG A 85 -14.14 -6.46 -13.66
C ARG A 85 -13.10 -7.39 -13.05
N ARG A 86 -12.15 -7.86 -13.86
CA ARG A 86 -11.10 -8.82 -13.46
C ARG A 86 -9.78 -8.54 -14.22
N PRO A 87 -9.07 -7.45 -13.87
CA PRO A 87 -7.78 -7.15 -14.47
C PRO A 87 -6.79 -8.30 -14.25
N GLY A 88 -6.05 -8.70 -15.30
CA GLY A 88 -4.96 -9.66 -15.20
C GLY A 88 -3.70 -9.04 -14.57
N PHE A 89 -2.75 -9.86 -14.11
CA PHE A 89 -1.44 -9.34 -13.68
C PHE A 89 -0.64 -8.85 -14.91
N PRO A 90 0.13 -7.75 -14.76
CA PRO A 90 1.02 -7.29 -15.80
C PRO A 90 2.21 -8.25 -15.96
N LEU A 91 2.85 -8.19 -17.12
CA LEU A 91 4.15 -8.78 -17.38
C LEU A 91 5.02 -7.76 -18.14
N ALA A 92 6.33 -7.88 -18.01
CA ALA A 92 7.29 -7.04 -18.72
C ALA A 92 8.16 -7.90 -19.65
N GLU A 93 8.24 -7.49 -20.91
CA GLU A 93 9.19 -8.01 -21.89
C GLU A 93 10.42 -7.09 -21.84
N LEU A 94 11.44 -7.46 -21.06
CA LEU A 94 12.65 -6.66 -20.83
C LEU A 94 13.72 -6.95 -21.91
N HIS A 95 14.48 -5.94 -22.31
CA HIS A 95 15.55 -6.01 -23.32
C HIS A 95 16.93 -5.72 -22.72
N ASP A 96 18.01 -6.12 -23.42
CA ASP A 96 19.40 -5.98 -22.96
C ASP A 96 19.82 -4.51 -22.71
N ASP A 97 19.21 -3.56 -23.41
CA ASP A 97 19.48 -2.13 -23.22
C ASP A 97 18.74 -1.52 -22.01
N GLY A 98 17.97 -2.32 -21.27
CA GLY A 98 17.14 -1.91 -20.14
C GLY A 98 15.76 -1.37 -20.53
N SER A 99 15.44 -1.23 -21.82
CA SER A 99 14.07 -0.92 -22.25
C SER A 99 13.15 -2.12 -22.02
N CYS A 100 11.85 -1.88 -21.88
CA CYS A 100 10.87 -2.96 -21.78
C CYS A 100 9.52 -2.62 -22.38
N VAL A 101 8.71 -3.63 -22.63
CA VAL A 101 7.29 -3.47 -22.93
C VAL A 101 6.45 -4.06 -21.81
N ILE A 102 5.58 -3.24 -21.24
CA ILE A 102 4.56 -3.69 -20.29
C ILE A 102 3.35 -4.17 -21.07
N THR A 103 2.87 -5.36 -20.71
CA THR A 103 1.71 -6.00 -21.32
C THR A 103 1.00 -6.90 -20.31
N LYS A 104 0.00 -7.66 -20.75
CA LYS A 104 -0.70 -8.66 -19.96
C LYS A 104 -0.98 -9.92 -20.78
N HIS A 105 -1.27 -11.02 -20.10
CA HIS A 105 -1.64 -12.25 -20.79
C HIS A 105 -2.92 -12.09 -21.64
N PRO A 106 -2.96 -12.65 -22.86
CA PRO A 106 -4.17 -12.70 -23.67
C PRO A 106 -5.33 -13.37 -22.93
N GLY A 107 -6.55 -12.89 -23.18
CA GLY A 107 -7.76 -13.44 -22.56
C GLY A 107 -7.98 -13.04 -21.09
N THR A 108 -7.07 -12.28 -20.48
CA THR A 108 -7.31 -11.64 -19.18
C THR A 108 -7.99 -10.28 -19.36
N GLY A 109 -8.77 -9.88 -18.35
CA GLY A 109 -9.37 -8.54 -18.30
C GLY A 109 -8.33 -7.46 -18.02
N GLY A 110 -8.80 -6.23 -17.83
CA GLY A 110 -7.98 -5.04 -17.69
C GLY A 110 -7.57 -4.46 -19.04
N LEU A 111 -6.76 -3.42 -18.98
CA LEU A 111 -6.11 -2.82 -20.14
C LEU A 111 -4.71 -2.33 -19.77
N VAL A 112 -3.78 -2.34 -20.73
CA VAL A 112 -2.47 -1.72 -20.54
C VAL A 112 -2.33 -0.55 -21.52
N ASP A 113 -2.36 0.66 -20.98
CA ASP A 113 -2.15 1.89 -21.74
C ASP A 113 -1.18 2.84 -21.03
N VAL A 114 -0.81 3.92 -21.73
CA VAL A 114 0.11 4.92 -21.18
C VAL A 114 -0.41 5.48 -19.85
N GLY A 115 -1.72 5.62 -19.70
CA GLY A 115 -2.36 6.13 -18.48
C GLY A 115 -2.19 5.19 -17.29
N THR A 116 -2.49 3.90 -17.46
CA THR A 116 -2.37 2.88 -16.40
C THR A 116 -0.92 2.69 -15.97
N VAL A 117 0.01 2.65 -16.94
CA VAL A 117 1.45 2.55 -16.66
C VAL A 117 1.98 3.82 -15.99
N THR A 118 1.52 5.01 -16.41
CA THR A 118 1.89 6.28 -15.73
C THR A 118 1.41 6.29 -14.28
N ALA A 119 0.16 5.88 -14.03
CA ALA A 119 -0.39 5.86 -12.67
C ALA A 119 0.43 4.96 -11.74
N GLN A 120 0.81 3.77 -12.22
CA GLN A 120 1.66 2.86 -11.46
C GLN A 120 3.08 3.42 -11.27
N LEU A 121 3.68 4.04 -12.29
CA LEU A 121 5.00 4.68 -12.16
C LEU A 121 5.03 5.79 -11.12
N LEU A 122 3.92 6.51 -10.93
CA LEU A 122 3.83 7.58 -9.94
C LEU A 122 3.44 7.06 -8.55
N TYR A 123 2.92 5.84 -8.45
CA TYR A 123 2.49 5.23 -7.19
C TYR A 123 3.66 5.06 -6.21
N GLU A 124 3.47 5.49 -4.96
CA GLU A 124 4.48 5.43 -3.87
C GLU A 124 5.82 6.10 -4.19
N THR A 125 5.87 6.98 -5.19
CA THR A 125 7.07 7.75 -5.54
C THR A 125 7.05 9.13 -4.89
N ALA A 126 8.18 9.53 -4.28
CA ALA A 126 8.31 10.82 -3.61
C ALA A 126 8.87 11.95 -4.51
N GLY A 127 9.46 11.59 -5.66
CA GLY A 127 10.09 12.54 -6.57
C GLY A 127 10.83 11.86 -7.72
N ALA A 128 11.52 12.64 -8.54
CA ALA A 128 12.15 12.17 -9.78
C ALA A 128 13.31 11.18 -9.58
N ARG A 129 13.99 11.22 -8.43
CA ARG A 129 15.07 10.27 -8.10
C ARG A 129 14.51 9.16 -7.23
N TYR A 130 14.40 7.97 -7.81
CA TYR A 130 13.93 6.78 -7.13
C TYR A 130 15.12 5.95 -6.67
N ALA A 131 15.50 6.12 -5.40
CA ALA A 131 16.70 5.54 -4.82
C ALA A 131 16.49 4.05 -4.48
N GLY A 132 17.22 3.17 -5.15
CA GLY A 132 17.23 1.73 -4.91
C GLY A 132 18.64 1.20 -4.57
N PRO A 133 18.73 -0.01 -3.99
CA PRO A 133 20.01 -0.62 -3.60
C PRO A 133 20.94 -0.93 -4.79
N ASP A 134 20.38 -1.23 -5.96
CA ASP A 134 21.16 -1.52 -7.18
C ASP A 134 21.53 -0.23 -7.94
N VAL A 135 20.63 0.76 -7.95
CA VAL A 135 20.75 2.00 -8.74
C VAL A 135 19.76 3.04 -8.23
N THR A 136 20.07 4.33 -8.43
CA THR A 136 19.07 5.40 -8.35
C THR A 136 18.46 5.64 -9.72
N ALA A 137 17.20 5.26 -9.94
CA ALA A 137 16.51 5.47 -11.22
C ALA A 137 15.99 6.91 -11.35
N ARG A 138 16.19 7.52 -12.53
CA ARG A 138 15.69 8.86 -12.87
C ARG A 138 14.33 8.77 -13.55
N LEU A 139 13.26 8.80 -12.76
CA LEU A 139 11.89 8.69 -13.25
C LEU A 139 11.51 9.82 -14.23
N ASP A 140 12.13 11.00 -14.11
CA ASP A 140 11.96 12.14 -15.02
C ASP A 140 12.51 11.89 -16.45
N THR A 141 13.34 10.86 -16.62
CA THR A 141 13.89 10.46 -17.92
C THR A 141 13.05 9.40 -18.64
N VAL A 142 12.14 8.73 -17.92
CA VAL A 142 11.30 7.67 -18.47
C VAL A 142 10.44 8.22 -19.61
N ARG A 143 10.34 7.45 -20.70
CA ARG A 143 9.46 7.73 -21.84
C ARG A 143 8.54 6.54 -22.06
N LEU A 144 7.25 6.81 -22.09
CA LEU A 144 6.20 5.82 -22.38
C LEU A 144 5.71 6.00 -23.81
N THR A 145 5.58 4.89 -24.53
CA THR A 145 5.02 4.89 -25.90
C THR A 145 3.96 3.79 -26.01
N GLN A 146 2.77 4.13 -26.49
CA GLN A 146 1.78 3.11 -26.85
C GLN A 146 2.23 2.41 -28.13
N GLU A 147 2.60 1.13 -28.04
CA GLU A 147 3.09 0.38 -29.20
C GLU A 147 1.96 -0.37 -29.92
N ALA A 148 1.03 -0.91 -29.15
CA ALA A 148 -0.14 -1.65 -29.63
C ALA A 148 -1.21 -1.66 -28.52
N PRO A 149 -2.44 -2.15 -28.79
CA PRO A 149 -3.39 -2.43 -27.72
C PRO A 149 -2.76 -3.33 -26.65
N ASP A 150 -2.94 -2.97 -25.38
CA ASP A 150 -2.35 -3.66 -24.24
C ASP A 150 -0.80 -3.74 -24.24
N ARG A 151 -0.10 -2.89 -24.99
CA ARG A 151 1.37 -2.86 -25.02
C ARG A 151 1.91 -1.44 -24.92
N VAL A 152 2.64 -1.18 -23.85
CA VAL A 152 3.28 0.12 -23.58
C VAL A 152 4.77 -0.07 -23.44
N GLY A 153 5.53 0.51 -24.37
CA GLY A 153 6.98 0.56 -24.31
C GLY A 153 7.46 1.58 -23.28
N ILE A 154 8.48 1.20 -22.53
CA ILE A 154 9.22 2.03 -21.57
C ILE A 154 10.66 2.11 -22.05
N GLY A 155 11.15 3.32 -22.27
CA GLY A 155 12.53 3.58 -22.70
C GLY A 155 13.10 4.89 -22.18
N GLY A 156 14.36 5.16 -22.54
CA GLY A 156 15.06 6.40 -22.18
C GLY A 156 15.41 6.54 -20.70
N VAL A 157 15.26 5.47 -19.91
CA VAL A 157 15.50 5.47 -18.47
C VAL A 157 16.99 5.65 -18.20
N ARG A 158 17.33 6.62 -17.34
CA ARG A 158 18.70 6.86 -16.88
C ARG A 158 18.88 6.44 -15.43
N GLY A 159 20.06 5.92 -15.12
CA GLY A 159 20.48 5.56 -13.77
C GLY A 159 21.59 6.48 -13.25
N GLU A 160 21.60 6.67 -11.94
CA GLU A 160 22.71 7.23 -11.18
C GLU A 160 23.21 6.15 -10.20
N ALA A 161 24.44 6.29 -9.69
CA ALA A 161 24.98 5.38 -8.70
C ALA A 161 23.99 5.19 -7.51
N PRO A 162 23.90 3.98 -6.93
CA PRO A 162 23.04 3.75 -5.77
C PRO A 162 23.45 4.65 -4.59
N PRO A 163 22.51 5.01 -3.70
CA PRO A 163 22.83 5.81 -2.53
C PRO A 163 23.83 5.06 -1.62
N PRO A 164 24.67 5.78 -0.85
CA PRO A 164 25.62 5.15 0.07
C PRO A 164 24.95 4.47 1.28
N THR A 165 23.62 4.56 1.39
CA THR A 165 22.82 4.01 2.49
C THR A 165 21.62 3.23 1.95
N LEU A 166 21.19 2.22 2.72
CA LEU A 166 20.02 1.41 2.38
C LEU A 166 18.80 1.83 3.19
N LYS A 167 17.61 1.71 2.57
CA LYS A 167 16.33 1.78 3.29
C LYS A 167 16.24 0.60 4.26
N ALA A 168 15.88 0.87 5.50
CA ALA A 168 15.64 -0.17 6.51
C ALA A 168 14.22 -0.07 7.07
N GLY A 169 13.53 -1.21 7.13
CA GLY A 169 12.27 -1.35 7.83
C GLY A 169 12.52 -1.76 9.28
N LEU A 170 12.05 -0.94 10.23
CA LEU A 170 12.10 -1.22 11.66
C LEU A 170 10.71 -1.58 12.15
N SER A 171 10.57 -2.74 12.76
CA SER A 171 9.33 -3.20 13.39
C SER A 171 9.57 -3.47 14.87
N ARG A 172 8.73 -2.90 15.71
CA ARG A 172 8.72 -3.20 17.15
C ARG A 172 7.28 -3.39 17.60
N LEU A 173 7.10 -4.10 18.71
CA LEU A 173 5.81 -4.13 19.38
C LEU A 173 5.47 -2.69 19.79
N GLY A 174 4.36 -2.15 19.27
CA GLY A 174 3.93 -0.78 19.52
C GLY A 174 3.06 -0.60 20.76
N GLY A 175 2.89 -1.67 21.55
CA GLY A 175 1.88 -1.76 22.60
C GLY A 175 0.59 -2.42 22.10
N PHE A 176 -0.48 -2.21 22.83
CA PHE A 176 -1.80 -2.77 22.57
C PHE A 176 -2.73 -1.67 22.08
N ARG A 177 -3.63 -2.03 21.17
CA ARG A 177 -4.64 -1.15 20.58
C ARG A 177 -6.00 -1.83 20.71
N ASN A 178 -7.02 -1.06 21.08
CA ASN A 178 -8.39 -1.49 20.99
C ASN A 178 -9.23 -0.42 20.29
N GLU A 179 -10.30 -0.84 19.63
CA GLU A 179 -11.21 0.01 18.88
C GLU A 179 -12.65 -0.38 19.19
N VAL A 180 -13.46 0.63 19.52
CA VAL A 180 -14.90 0.49 19.73
C VAL A 180 -15.60 1.51 18.84
N VAL A 181 -16.64 1.07 18.14
CA VAL A 181 -17.49 1.95 17.33
C VAL A 181 -18.89 1.96 17.93
N PHE A 182 -19.34 3.13 18.35
CA PHE A 182 -20.71 3.38 18.80
C PHE A 182 -21.52 3.94 17.62
N VAL A 183 -22.68 3.35 17.34
CA VAL A 183 -23.57 3.73 16.23
C VAL A 183 -24.66 4.68 16.73
N LEU A 184 -24.40 5.98 16.62
CA LEU A 184 -25.30 7.03 17.11
C LEU A 184 -26.42 7.27 16.10
N THR A 185 -27.53 6.57 16.27
CA THR A 185 -28.72 6.70 15.43
C THR A 185 -29.54 7.93 15.81
N GLY A 186 -30.22 8.54 14.84
CA GLY A 186 -31.26 9.53 15.08
C GLY A 186 -30.73 10.96 15.31
N LEU A 187 -31.50 11.74 16.07
CA LEU A 187 -31.21 13.16 16.31
C LEU A 187 -30.14 13.34 17.40
N ASP A 188 -29.71 14.58 17.63
CA ASP A 188 -28.83 14.96 18.75
C ASP A 188 -27.50 14.19 18.81
N VAL A 189 -26.97 13.81 17.65
CA VAL A 189 -25.75 13.01 17.49
C VAL A 189 -24.58 13.55 18.31
N GLU A 190 -24.36 14.88 18.30
CA GLU A 190 -23.29 15.53 19.04
C GLU A 190 -23.48 15.40 20.56
N ALA A 191 -24.72 15.53 21.04
CA ALA A 191 -25.03 15.38 22.45
C ALA A 191 -24.86 13.92 22.91
N LYS A 192 -25.34 12.97 22.10
CA LYS A 192 -25.10 11.53 22.31
C LYS A 192 -23.61 11.21 22.33
N ALA A 193 -22.84 11.80 21.41
CA ALA A 193 -21.39 11.60 21.36
C ALA A 193 -20.69 12.15 22.60
N ALA A 194 -21.09 13.34 23.08
CA ALA A 194 -20.58 13.91 24.32
C ALA A 194 -20.90 13.01 25.51
N LEU A 195 -22.14 12.53 25.62
CA LEU A 195 -22.58 11.64 26.69
C LEU A 195 -21.73 10.35 26.73
N VAL A 196 -21.53 9.69 25.59
CA VAL A 196 -20.72 8.47 25.52
C VAL A 196 -19.27 8.72 25.90
N ARG A 197 -18.68 9.85 25.46
CA ARG A 197 -17.31 10.23 25.83
C ARG A 197 -17.17 10.41 27.33
N ASP A 198 -18.10 11.13 27.94
CA ASP A 198 -18.10 11.37 29.38
C ASP A 198 -18.27 10.05 30.16
N GLN A 199 -19.19 9.18 29.73
CA GLN A 199 -19.43 7.88 30.35
C GLN A 199 -18.20 6.95 30.27
N ILE A 200 -17.50 6.91 29.14
CA ILE A 200 -16.28 6.12 28.98
C ILE A 200 -15.13 6.70 29.82
N GLU A 201 -14.97 8.02 29.85
CA GLU A 201 -13.93 8.66 30.65
C GLU A 201 -14.15 8.43 32.15
N ASP A 202 -15.39 8.52 32.61
CA ASP A 202 -15.80 8.16 33.97
C ASP A 202 -15.54 6.67 34.29
N ALA A 203 -15.79 5.76 33.34
CA ALA A 203 -15.42 4.36 33.49
C ALA A 203 -13.90 4.14 33.62
N PHE A 204 -13.07 4.90 32.87
CA PHE A 204 -11.62 4.86 33.02
C PHE A 204 -11.17 5.34 34.41
N VAL A 205 -11.77 6.43 34.90
CA VAL A 205 -11.48 6.98 36.25
C VAL A 205 -11.84 5.96 37.33
N ARG A 206 -13.05 5.38 37.28
CA ARG A 206 -13.48 4.34 38.24
C ARG A 206 -12.62 3.08 38.18
N GLY A 207 -12.20 2.69 36.97
CA GLY A 207 -11.33 1.55 36.75
C GLY A 207 -9.86 1.81 37.14
N GLY A 208 -9.49 3.05 37.45
CA GLY A 208 -8.11 3.44 37.76
C GLY A 208 -7.13 3.18 36.62
N SER A 209 -7.62 3.03 35.39
CA SER A 209 -6.84 2.52 34.26
C SER A 209 -7.28 3.20 32.97
N ARG A 210 -6.82 4.45 32.80
CA ARG A 210 -7.02 5.22 31.58
C ARG A 210 -5.88 4.93 30.60
N PRO A 211 -6.16 4.54 29.34
CA PRO A 211 -5.12 4.35 28.33
C PRO A 211 -4.25 5.59 28.12
N ALA A 212 -2.98 5.37 27.80
CA ALA A 212 -2.02 6.42 27.47
C ALA A 212 -2.49 7.31 26.30
N GLU A 213 -3.09 6.70 25.27
CA GLU A 213 -3.72 7.42 24.17
C GLU A 213 -5.21 7.07 24.07
N VAL A 214 -6.04 8.10 23.97
CA VAL A 214 -7.48 8.00 23.75
C VAL A 214 -7.84 8.95 22.62
N ARG A 215 -8.35 8.43 21.51
CA ARG A 215 -8.76 9.22 20.35
C ARG A 215 -10.22 8.94 20.00
N TRP A 216 -10.95 10.02 19.78
CA TRP A 216 -12.34 9.97 19.33
C TRP A 216 -12.47 10.59 17.94
N ASP A 217 -13.18 9.92 17.05
CA ASP A 217 -13.61 10.46 15.77
C ASP A 217 -15.12 10.31 15.65
N LEU A 218 -15.84 11.40 15.34
CA LEU A 218 -17.25 11.34 14.99
C LEU A 218 -17.38 11.44 13.47
N VAL A 219 -17.83 10.37 12.83
CA VAL A 219 -18.04 10.30 11.39
C VAL A 219 -19.53 10.45 11.10
N ARG A 220 -19.89 11.54 10.44
CA ARG A 220 -21.28 11.86 10.07
C ARG A 220 -21.66 11.18 8.76
N THR A 221 -22.32 10.05 8.89
CA THR A 221 -22.92 9.29 7.77
C THR A 221 -24.44 9.44 7.71
N ASP A 222 -25.02 10.01 8.77
CA ASP A 222 -26.44 10.28 8.94
C ASP A 222 -26.95 11.27 7.89
N ARG A 223 -28.20 11.06 7.49
CA ARG A 223 -28.92 11.89 6.53
C ARG A 223 -30.32 12.20 7.10
N PRO A 224 -30.86 13.39 6.83
CA PRO A 224 -32.26 13.68 7.11
C PRO A 224 -33.18 12.66 6.42
N ASP A 225 -34.24 12.23 7.11
CA ASP A 225 -35.27 11.30 6.60
C ASP A 225 -34.69 10.06 5.92
N ALA A 226 -33.67 9.46 6.53
CA ALA A 226 -32.94 8.35 5.94
C ALA A 226 -33.84 7.10 5.80
N GLY A 227 -33.68 6.40 4.68
CA GLY A 227 -34.46 5.19 4.39
C GLY A 227 -33.99 3.94 5.14
N THR A 228 -32.87 4.00 5.86
CA THR A 228 -32.33 2.89 6.67
C THR A 228 -31.68 3.42 7.95
N GLU A 229 -31.63 2.59 8.99
CA GLU A 229 -30.97 2.93 10.26
C GLU A 229 -29.48 3.27 10.08
N GLU A 230 -28.76 2.54 9.21
CA GLU A 230 -27.35 2.82 8.93
C GLU A 230 -27.16 4.21 8.31
N THR A 231 -28.10 4.65 7.48
CA THR A 231 -28.07 5.98 6.87
C THR A 231 -28.71 7.06 7.73
N ALA A 232 -29.36 6.68 8.85
CA ALA A 232 -29.83 7.56 9.91
C ALA A 232 -28.82 7.68 11.08
N SER A 233 -27.66 7.04 10.97
CA SER A 233 -26.68 6.94 12.05
C SER A 233 -25.35 7.60 11.74
N ALA A 234 -24.72 8.15 12.76
CA ALA A 234 -23.31 8.54 12.76
C ALA A 234 -22.46 7.48 13.49
N LEU A 235 -21.18 7.39 13.15
CA LEU A 235 -20.24 6.48 13.83
C LEU A 235 -19.34 7.28 14.77
N LEU A 236 -19.46 7.05 16.07
CA LEU A 236 -18.50 7.53 17.05
C LEU A 236 -17.45 6.44 17.30
N ARG A 237 -16.27 6.63 16.72
CA ARG A 237 -15.13 5.71 16.85
C ARG A 237 -14.23 6.13 18.00
N LEU A 238 -14.00 5.22 18.93
CA LEU A 238 -12.98 5.28 19.96
C LEU A 238 -11.81 4.38 19.58
N VAL A 239 -10.62 4.95 19.49
CA VAL A 239 -9.36 4.21 19.40
C VAL A 239 -8.53 4.50 20.63
N VAL A 240 -8.12 3.46 21.34
CA VAL A 240 -7.21 3.57 22.48
C VAL A 240 -5.91 2.85 22.21
N ARG A 241 -4.81 3.34 22.79
CA ARG A 241 -3.51 2.64 22.79
C ARG A 241 -2.85 2.75 24.15
N ASP A 242 -2.15 1.69 24.53
CA ASP A 242 -1.37 1.65 25.76
C ASP A 242 -0.20 0.65 25.63
N PRO A 243 0.95 0.88 26.29
CA PRO A 243 2.00 -0.13 26.39
C PRO A 243 1.54 -1.43 27.06
N GLY A 244 0.62 -1.35 28.02
CA GLY A 244 0.05 -2.46 28.76
C GLY A 244 -1.31 -2.93 28.21
N PRO A 245 -1.62 -4.23 28.27
CA PRO A 245 -2.88 -4.75 27.73
C PRO A 245 -4.10 -4.40 28.60
N ASP A 246 -3.90 -4.12 29.89
CA ASP A 246 -4.99 -3.99 30.86
C ASP A 246 -5.86 -2.76 30.60
N ALA A 247 -5.22 -1.59 30.36
CA ALA A 247 -5.91 -0.32 30.15
C ALA A 247 -6.79 -0.33 28.88
N VAL A 248 -6.35 -1.05 27.84
CA VAL A 248 -7.11 -1.19 26.58
C VAL A 248 -7.99 -2.45 26.54
N GLY A 249 -7.98 -3.26 27.60
CA GLY A 249 -8.60 -4.57 27.67
C GLY A 249 -10.00 -4.53 28.30
N ARG A 250 -10.14 -5.21 29.45
CA ARG A 250 -11.45 -5.43 30.09
C ARG A 250 -12.12 -4.14 30.57
N THR A 251 -11.36 -3.18 31.08
CA THR A 251 -11.92 -1.91 31.56
C THR A 251 -12.66 -1.18 30.46
N LEU A 252 -12.05 -1.08 29.27
CA LEU A 252 -12.70 -0.48 28.10
C LEU A 252 -13.87 -1.33 27.58
N THR A 253 -13.63 -2.62 27.35
CA THR A 253 -14.64 -3.49 26.70
C THR A 253 -15.88 -3.69 27.57
N GLY A 254 -15.72 -3.83 28.88
CA GLY A 254 -16.82 -3.88 29.84
C GLY A 254 -17.66 -2.61 29.78
N ALA A 255 -17.02 -1.45 29.91
CA ALA A 255 -17.70 -0.15 29.83
C ALA A 255 -18.44 0.03 28.50
N ALA A 256 -17.79 -0.30 27.37
CA ALA A 256 -18.42 -0.20 26.05
C ALA A 256 -19.67 -1.10 25.91
N VAL A 257 -19.62 -2.35 26.40
CA VAL A 257 -20.74 -3.29 26.35
C VAL A 257 -21.87 -2.85 27.27
N GLU A 258 -21.56 -2.41 28.49
CA GLU A 258 -22.55 -1.86 29.42
C GLU A 258 -23.26 -0.64 28.82
N LEU A 259 -22.49 0.27 28.22
CA LEU A 259 -23.06 1.44 27.55
C LEU A 259 -23.89 1.06 26.34
N ALA A 260 -23.51 0.06 25.54
CA ALA A 260 -24.32 -0.37 24.40
C ALA A 260 -25.72 -0.91 24.79
N LEU A 261 -25.87 -1.40 26.03
CA LEU A 261 -27.14 -1.91 26.56
C LEU A 261 -27.92 -0.90 27.39
N ALA A 262 -27.25 0.14 27.92
CA ALA A 262 -27.82 1.08 28.90
C ALA A 262 -27.74 2.55 28.49
N SER A 263 -27.18 2.84 27.32
CA SER A 263 -26.94 4.16 26.72
C SER A 263 -26.85 3.95 25.20
N TYR A 264 -26.66 4.95 24.36
CA TYR A 264 -27.15 6.32 24.37
C TYR A 264 -28.59 6.30 23.82
N PRO A 265 -29.41 7.32 24.09
CA PRO A 265 -30.79 7.36 23.62
C PRO A 265 -30.88 7.26 22.09
N GLY A 266 -31.97 6.69 21.60
CA GLY A 266 -32.31 6.61 20.17
C GLY A 266 -32.40 7.97 19.50
#